data_AF-E6VAK7-F1
#
_entry.id   AF-E6VAK7-F1
#
_cell.length_a   1.000
_cell.length_b   1.000
_cell.length_c   1.000
_cell.angle_alpha   90.00
_cell.angle_beta   90.00
_cell.angle_gamma   90.00
#
_symmetry.space_group_name_H-M   'P 1'
#
loop_
_entity.id
_entity.type
_entity.pdbx_description
1 polymer ?
#
loop_
_entity_poly.entity_id
_entity_poly.type
_entity_poly.pdbx_seq_one_letter_code
_entity_poly.pdbx_strand_id
1 'polypeptide(L)'
;MLPAVDWAQPWLAPYRTHGEVAAQAASNASVASALQAAKPPSAPDFVHQDNLPAGQAYEAHIFETRTVPTRDNLHDFFNGLVWLAFPQTKRRLNELQAAEIARTGVGATRGPLRDALTLFDENGAVLDAPAALWDALVARDWQALFVTQRALWSEARLLVFGHALLEKLVSPRKAATAHVLLPDAARSNALDDATLAQRLGPEWLAQKPFVPLPVLGVPGWCAANASAEYYDDPKVFRPRP
;
A
#
# COMPACT_ATOMS: atom_id res chain seq x y z
N MET A 1 -4.14 -6.36 -22.24
CA MET A 1 -4.79 -5.04 -22.04
C MET A 1 -5.22 -4.98 -20.58
N LEU A 2 -4.84 -3.93 -19.85
CA LEU A 2 -5.22 -3.78 -18.44
C LEU A 2 -6.74 -3.60 -18.30
N PRO A 3 -7.36 -4.06 -17.20
CA PRO A 3 -8.75 -3.75 -16.91
C PRO A 3 -8.93 -2.24 -16.73
N ALA A 4 -10.14 -1.73 -17.02
CA ALA A 4 -10.48 -0.34 -16.78
C ALA A 4 -10.40 -0.01 -15.28
N VAL A 5 -9.77 1.11 -14.95
CA VAL A 5 -9.63 1.61 -13.57
C VAL A 5 -10.48 2.87 -13.44
N ASP A 6 -11.40 2.89 -12.48
CA ASP A 6 -12.13 4.09 -12.12
C ASP A 6 -11.25 4.99 -11.24
N TRP A 7 -10.51 5.88 -11.89
CA TRP A 7 -9.61 6.82 -11.23
C TRP A 7 -10.32 7.82 -10.32
N ALA A 8 -11.66 7.96 -10.41
CA ALA A 8 -12.43 8.85 -9.55
C ALA A 8 -12.45 8.41 -8.09
N GLN A 9 -12.17 7.13 -7.81
CA GLN A 9 -12.22 6.56 -6.47
C GLN A 9 -11.22 7.24 -5.50
N PRO A 10 -11.61 7.45 -4.22
CA PRO A 10 -10.83 8.26 -3.29
C PRO A 10 -9.47 7.64 -2.93
N TRP A 11 -9.38 6.30 -2.85
CA TRP A 11 -8.12 5.61 -2.55
C TRP A 11 -7.08 5.71 -3.68
N LEU A 12 -7.49 6.12 -4.89
CA LEU A 12 -6.58 6.32 -6.02
C LEU A 12 -6.09 7.77 -6.15
N ALA A 13 -6.58 8.69 -5.32
CA ALA A 13 -6.20 10.11 -5.41
C ALA A 13 -4.68 10.36 -5.44
N PRO A 14 -3.83 9.67 -4.64
CA PRO A 14 -2.37 9.87 -4.69
C PRO A 14 -1.72 9.40 -6.01
N TYR A 15 -2.39 8.52 -6.76
CA TYR A 15 -1.83 7.86 -7.95
C TYR A 15 -2.43 8.37 -9.26
N ARG A 16 -3.56 9.08 -9.19
CA ARG A 16 -4.39 9.46 -10.34
C ARG A 16 -3.62 10.07 -11.49
N THR A 17 -2.82 11.11 -11.23
CA THR A 17 -2.12 11.86 -12.29
C THR A 17 -1.19 10.97 -13.11
N HIS A 18 -0.36 10.15 -12.47
CA HIS A 18 0.51 9.21 -13.18
C HIS A 18 -0.25 7.99 -13.70
N GLY A 19 -1.25 7.54 -12.95
CA GLY A 19 -2.07 6.37 -13.25
C GLY A 19 -2.88 6.50 -14.52
N GLU A 20 -3.57 7.62 -14.73
CA GLU A 20 -4.35 7.87 -15.94
C GLU A 20 -3.46 7.87 -17.19
N VAL A 21 -2.32 8.58 -17.14
CA VAL A 21 -1.35 8.65 -18.23
C VAL A 21 -0.76 7.28 -18.53
N ALA A 22 -0.31 6.56 -17.49
CA ALA A 22 0.30 5.24 -17.66
C ALA A 22 -0.71 4.18 -18.12
N ALA A 23 -1.95 4.20 -17.63
CA ALA A 23 -3.00 3.28 -18.09
C ALA A 23 -3.34 3.49 -19.57
N GLN A 24 -3.41 4.76 -20.00
CA GLN A 24 -3.64 5.09 -21.41
C GLN A 24 -2.47 4.59 -22.28
N ALA A 25 -1.22 4.81 -21.85
CA ALA A 25 -0.04 4.33 -22.57
C ALA A 25 0.04 2.79 -22.63
N ALA A 26 -0.31 2.10 -21.54
CA ALA A 26 -0.34 0.64 -21.44
C ALA A 26 -1.40 -0.03 -22.34
N SER A 27 -2.27 0.75 -23.00
CA SER A 27 -3.18 0.21 -24.02
C SER A 27 -2.47 -0.15 -25.33
N ASN A 28 -1.33 0.48 -25.62
CA ASN A 28 -0.56 0.29 -26.86
C ASN A 28 0.89 -0.14 -26.62
N ALA A 29 1.30 -0.32 -25.37
CA ALA A 29 2.65 -0.69 -24.97
C ALA A 29 2.62 -1.61 -23.75
N SER A 30 3.76 -2.19 -23.40
CA SER A 30 3.91 -2.94 -22.13
C SER A 30 3.71 -2.01 -20.94
N VAL A 31 3.32 -2.58 -19.80
CA VAL A 31 3.20 -1.86 -18.52
C VAL A 31 4.54 -1.25 -18.13
N ALA A 32 5.65 -1.97 -18.33
CA ALA A 32 7.00 -1.47 -18.09
C ALA A 32 7.29 -0.19 -18.90
N SER A 33 6.99 -0.20 -20.21
CA SER A 33 7.20 0.96 -21.08
C SER A 33 6.33 2.15 -20.70
N ALA A 34 5.07 1.90 -20.34
CA ALA A 34 4.14 2.94 -19.92
C ALA A 34 4.59 3.63 -18.62
N LEU A 35 5.04 2.84 -17.62
CA LEU A 35 5.59 3.35 -16.37
C LEU A 35 6.91 4.09 -16.59
N GLN A 36 7.79 3.56 -17.46
CA GLN A 36 9.06 4.20 -17.82
C GLN A 36 8.84 5.59 -18.42
N ALA A 37 7.84 5.75 -19.28
CA ALA A 37 7.51 7.04 -19.89
C ALA A 37 6.98 8.07 -18.87
N ALA A 38 6.34 7.62 -17.78
CA ALA A 38 5.80 8.47 -16.72
C ALA A 38 6.80 8.72 -15.56
N LYS A 39 8.02 8.17 -15.65
CA LYS A 39 8.97 8.09 -14.55
C LYS A 39 9.61 9.43 -14.17
N PRO A 40 9.57 9.87 -12.89
CA PRO A 40 10.40 10.97 -12.41
C PRO A 40 11.86 10.52 -12.20
N PRO A 41 12.86 11.41 -12.27
CA PRO A 41 14.27 11.05 -12.11
C PRO A 41 14.63 10.31 -10.81
N SER A 42 13.84 10.48 -9.74
CA SER A 42 14.05 9.84 -8.44
C SER A 42 13.66 8.35 -8.39
N ALA A 43 12.83 7.89 -9.32
CA ALA A 43 12.30 6.52 -9.38
C ALA A 43 13.24 5.56 -10.15
N PRO A 44 13.22 4.25 -9.85
CA PRO A 44 13.97 3.24 -10.58
C PRO A 44 13.46 3.05 -12.01
N ASP A 45 14.30 2.56 -12.92
CA ASP A 45 13.85 2.23 -14.27
C ASP A 45 12.90 1.03 -14.27
N PHE A 46 11.91 1.03 -15.14
CA PHE A 46 10.97 -0.08 -15.32
C PHE A 46 11.39 -0.90 -16.55
N VAL A 47 11.56 -2.20 -16.34
CA VAL A 47 12.01 -3.15 -17.37
C VAL A 47 11.03 -4.30 -17.49
N HIS A 48 10.98 -4.94 -18.66
CA HIS A 48 10.15 -6.13 -18.82
C HIS A 48 10.61 -7.25 -17.88
N GLN A 49 9.67 -8.07 -17.39
CA GLN A 49 9.91 -9.17 -16.46
C GLN A 49 11.07 -10.11 -16.88
N ASP A 50 11.29 -10.29 -18.19
CA ASP A 50 12.36 -11.15 -18.72
C ASP A 50 13.79 -10.65 -18.38
N ASN A 51 13.92 -9.42 -17.89
CA ASN A 51 15.20 -8.89 -17.40
C ASN A 51 15.55 -9.43 -15.99
N LEU A 52 14.61 -10.07 -15.29
CA LEU A 52 14.89 -10.78 -14.03
C LEU A 52 15.50 -12.15 -14.35
N PRO A 53 16.78 -12.40 -14.03
CA PRO A 53 17.42 -13.70 -14.25
C PRO A 53 16.71 -14.82 -13.49
N ALA A 54 16.63 -15.99 -14.12
CA ALA A 54 16.05 -17.17 -13.50
C ALA A 54 16.76 -17.51 -12.17
N GLY A 55 15.98 -17.68 -11.11
CA GLY A 55 16.50 -17.98 -9.77
C GLY A 55 16.98 -16.77 -8.97
N GLN A 56 17.07 -15.57 -9.57
CA GLN A 56 17.35 -14.35 -8.81
C GLN A 56 16.08 -13.88 -8.08
N ALA A 57 16.23 -13.49 -6.81
CA ALA A 57 15.13 -12.92 -6.05
C ALA A 57 14.78 -11.52 -6.56
N TYR A 58 13.48 -11.24 -6.73
CA TYR A 58 12.96 -9.97 -7.23
C TYR A 58 13.53 -8.74 -6.50
N GLU A 59 13.47 -8.74 -5.17
CA GLU A 59 13.96 -7.63 -4.35
C GLU A 59 15.49 -7.46 -4.44
N ALA A 60 16.24 -8.56 -4.53
CA ALA A 60 17.70 -8.50 -4.67
C ALA A 60 18.09 -7.89 -6.02
N HIS A 61 17.39 -8.26 -7.10
CA HIS A 61 17.59 -7.68 -8.41
C HIS A 61 17.36 -6.16 -8.39
N ILE A 62 16.21 -5.70 -7.88
CA ILE A 62 15.90 -4.26 -7.80
C ILE A 62 16.97 -3.49 -7.04
N PHE A 63 17.43 -4.05 -5.92
CA PHE A 63 18.46 -3.43 -5.08
C PHE A 63 19.78 -3.26 -5.84
N GLU A 64 20.21 -4.29 -6.58
CA GLU A 64 21.48 -4.31 -7.30
C GLU A 64 21.47 -3.45 -8.57
N THR A 65 20.38 -3.50 -9.34
CA THR A 65 20.33 -2.90 -10.68
C THR A 65 19.61 -1.56 -10.73
N ARG A 66 18.80 -1.26 -9.70
CA ARG A 66 17.84 -0.15 -9.70
C ARG A 66 16.84 -0.21 -10.84
N THR A 67 16.54 -1.41 -11.33
CA THR A 67 15.48 -1.68 -12.31
C THR A 67 14.38 -2.50 -11.68
N VAL A 68 13.12 -2.21 -11.99
CA VAL A 68 11.93 -2.91 -11.50
C VAL A 68 11.39 -3.81 -12.62
N PRO A 69 11.62 -5.14 -12.55
CA PRO A 69 10.99 -6.09 -13.46
C PRO A 69 9.47 -6.00 -13.33
N THR A 70 8.79 -5.90 -14.46
CA THR A 70 7.38 -5.56 -14.52
C THR A 70 6.69 -6.44 -15.57
N ARG A 71 5.63 -7.13 -15.15
CA ARG A 71 4.72 -7.92 -15.98
C ARG A 71 3.54 -7.09 -16.45
N ASP A 72 2.91 -7.53 -17.53
CA ASP A 72 1.71 -6.87 -18.08
C ASP A 72 0.43 -7.26 -17.32
N ASN A 73 0.36 -6.93 -16.04
CA ASN A 73 -0.81 -7.15 -15.19
C ASN A 73 -1.11 -5.95 -14.27
N LEU A 74 -2.29 -5.95 -13.65
CA LEU A 74 -2.75 -4.84 -12.81
C LEU A 74 -1.94 -4.72 -11.52
N HIS A 75 -1.48 -5.84 -10.97
CA HIS A 75 -0.66 -5.91 -9.78
C HIS A 75 0.66 -5.14 -9.94
N ASP A 76 1.44 -5.47 -10.97
CA ASP A 76 2.72 -4.83 -11.28
C ASP A 76 2.53 -3.38 -11.76
N PHE A 77 1.41 -3.08 -12.42
CA PHE A 77 1.03 -1.71 -12.75
C PHE A 77 0.87 -0.87 -11.48
N PHE A 78 0.11 -1.33 -10.47
CA PHE A 78 -0.01 -0.61 -9.20
C PHE A 78 1.30 -0.57 -8.41
N ASN A 79 2.09 -1.66 -8.41
CA ASN A 79 3.42 -1.64 -7.80
C ASN A 79 4.29 -0.54 -8.41
N GLY A 80 4.23 -0.38 -9.74
CA GLY A 80 4.89 0.69 -10.46
C GLY A 80 4.40 2.08 -10.07
N LEU A 81 3.08 2.29 -9.98
CA LEU A 81 2.53 3.58 -9.53
C LEU A 81 2.96 3.93 -8.11
N VAL A 82 3.08 2.94 -7.21
CA VAL A 82 3.61 3.16 -5.86
C VAL A 82 5.09 3.55 -5.90
N TRP A 83 5.90 2.93 -6.78
CA TRP A 83 7.29 3.37 -7.02
C TRP A 83 7.39 4.80 -7.55
N LEU A 84 6.47 5.23 -8.41
CA LEU A 84 6.44 6.60 -8.94
C LEU A 84 6.05 7.63 -7.86
N ALA A 85 5.04 7.31 -7.05
CA ALA A 85 4.52 8.21 -6.04
C ALA A 85 5.36 8.25 -4.75
N PHE A 86 5.98 7.13 -4.37
CA PHE A 86 6.73 6.96 -3.13
C PHE A 86 8.11 6.29 -3.34
N PRO A 87 8.99 6.90 -4.17
CA PRO A 87 10.26 6.28 -4.56
C PRO A 87 11.22 6.08 -3.39
N GLN A 88 11.22 6.94 -2.36
CA GLN A 88 12.09 6.77 -1.19
C GLN A 88 11.58 5.66 -0.28
N THR A 89 10.27 5.60 -0.05
CA THR A 89 9.65 4.57 0.80
C THR A 89 9.82 3.20 0.18
N LYS A 90 9.53 3.03 -1.12
CA LYS A 90 9.75 1.77 -1.83
C LYS A 90 11.21 1.35 -1.86
N ARG A 91 12.14 2.30 -2.07
CA ARG A 91 13.58 2.03 -1.98
C ARG A 91 13.96 1.53 -0.60
N ARG A 92 13.46 2.17 0.46
CA ARG A 92 13.72 1.75 1.83
C ARG A 92 13.21 0.34 2.13
N LEU A 93 12.00 0.00 1.66
CA LEU A 93 11.46 -1.36 1.79
C LEU A 93 12.34 -2.38 1.06
N ASN A 94 12.77 -2.06 -0.17
CA ASN A 94 13.63 -2.90 -0.99
C ASN A 94 15.02 -3.11 -0.35
N GLU A 95 15.65 -2.05 0.17
CA GLU A 95 16.92 -2.13 0.92
C GLU A 95 16.82 -3.09 2.11
N LEU A 96 15.73 -3.01 2.87
CA LEU A 96 15.49 -3.88 4.02
C LEU A 96 15.23 -5.34 3.60
N GLN A 97 14.46 -5.56 2.53
CA GLN A 97 14.24 -6.90 1.97
C GLN A 97 15.55 -7.51 1.46
N ALA A 98 16.33 -6.76 0.69
CA ALA A 98 17.60 -7.21 0.13
C ALA A 98 18.62 -7.54 1.22
N ALA A 99 18.73 -6.71 2.26
CA ALA A 99 19.59 -6.98 3.41
C ALA A 99 19.21 -8.29 4.13
N GLU A 100 17.93 -8.54 4.34
CA GLU A 100 17.47 -9.80 4.94
C GLU A 100 17.68 -11.00 4.01
N ILE A 101 17.46 -10.85 2.70
CA ILE A 101 17.75 -11.91 1.72
C ILE A 101 19.24 -12.25 1.70
N ALA A 102 20.13 -11.26 1.76
CA ALA A 102 21.57 -11.47 1.84
C ALA A 102 21.96 -12.20 3.14
N ARG A 103 21.27 -11.92 4.25
CA ARG A 103 21.55 -12.54 5.56
C ARG A 103 21.02 -13.96 5.68
N THR A 104 19.81 -14.24 5.20
CA THR A 104 19.12 -15.53 5.43
C THR A 104 18.98 -16.40 4.19
N GLY A 105 19.37 -15.89 3.02
CA GLY A 105 19.02 -16.48 1.74
C GLY A 105 17.53 -16.37 1.39
N VAL A 106 17.17 -16.95 0.25
CA VAL A 106 15.79 -16.98 -0.30
C VAL A 106 14.98 -18.16 0.28
N GLY A 107 15.41 -18.74 1.40
CA GLY A 107 14.81 -19.96 1.99
C GLY A 107 13.29 -19.86 2.24
N ALA A 108 12.66 -21.03 2.41
CA ALA A 108 11.19 -21.17 2.42
C ALA A 108 10.46 -20.40 3.52
N THR A 109 11.12 -20.10 4.64
CA THR A 109 10.52 -19.38 5.77
C THR A 109 11.05 -17.95 5.84
N ARG A 110 10.16 -16.98 5.62
CA ARG A 110 10.46 -15.56 5.82
C ARG A 110 10.55 -15.26 7.32
N GLY A 111 11.55 -14.46 7.69
CA GLY A 111 11.64 -13.93 9.06
C GLY A 111 10.58 -12.85 9.33
N PRO A 112 10.37 -12.47 10.61
CA PRO A 112 9.36 -11.49 11.01
C PRO A 112 9.45 -10.15 10.27
N LEU A 113 10.66 -9.66 10.02
CA LEU A 113 10.89 -8.41 9.27
C LEU A 113 10.45 -8.54 7.81
N ARG A 114 10.88 -9.59 7.10
CA ARG A 114 10.47 -9.81 5.70
C ARG A 114 8.96 -9.98 5.57
N ASP A 115 8.32 -10.66 6.52
CA ASP A 115 6.87 -10.74 6.59
C ASP A 115 6.21 -9.37 6.75
N ALA A 116 6.72 -8.54 7.67
CA ALA A 116 6.19 -7.18 7.91
C ALA A 116 6.36 -6.28 6.68
N LEU A 117 7.53 -6.34 6.03
CA LEU A 117 7.83 -5.59 4.81
C LEU A 117 6.88 -6.00 3.68
N THR A 118 6.70 -7.30 3.43
CA THR A 118 5.75 -7.77 2.43
C THR A 118 4.31 -7.39 2.80
N LEU A 119 3.92 -7.50 4.08
CA LEU A 119 2.58 -7.14 4.51
C LEU A 119 2.25 -5.67 4.22
N PHE A 120 3.19 -4.77 4.53
CA PHE A 120 3.04 -3.35 4.26
C PHE A 120 3.05 -3.04 2.76
N ASP A 121 3.98 -3.63 2.01
CA ASP A 121 4.08 -3.38 0.56
C ASP A 121 2.86 -3.88 -0.22
N GLU A 122 2.23 -4.96 0.24
CA GLU A 122 1.10 -5.59 -0.43
C GLU A 122 -0.26 -5.03 0.03
N ASN A 123 -0.44 -4.83 1.34
CA ASN A 123 -1.75 -4.46 1.92
C ASN A 123 -1.63 -3.35 2.98
N GLY A 124 -0.52 -2.60 3.01
CA GLY A 124 -0.28 -1.54 3.98
C GLY A 124 -1.06 -0.26 3.71
N ALA A 125 -1.28 0.51 4.76
CA ALA A 125 -1.77 1.88 4.67
C ALA A 125 -1.14 2.75 5.76
N VAL A 126 -1.19 4.06 5.58
CA VAL A 126 -0.79 5.04 6.59
C VAL A 126 -1.94 6.00 6.83
N LEU A 127 -2.23 6.25 8.10
CA LEU A 127 -3.33 7.10 8.53
C LEU A 127 -2.76 8.33 9.24
N ASP A 128 -3.22 9.50 8.81
CA ASP A 128 -3.05 10.74 9.55
C ASP A 128 -4.42 11.17 10.04
N ALA A 129 -4.64 11.14 11.36
CA ALA A 129 -5.96 11.28 11.95
C ALA A 129 -5.90 11.80 13.39
N PRO A 130 -6.98 12.43 13.89
CA PRO A 130 -7.14 12.75 15.30
C PRO A 130 -6.99 11.53 16.23
N ALA A 131 -6.53 11.76 17.46
CA ALA A 131 -6.28 10.71 18.45
C ALA A 131 -7.50 9.80 18.69
N ALA A 132 -8.70 10.37 18.72
CA ALA A 132 -9.93 9.62 18.96
C ALA A 132 -10.18 8.51 17.91
N LEU A 133 -9.82 8.76 16.63
CA LEU A 133 -9.92 7.74 15.57
C LEU A 133 -8.84 6.66 15.74
N TRP A 134 -7.64 7.04 16.16
CA TRP A 134 -6.58 6.09 16.49
C TRP A 134 -6.98 5.19 17.66
N ASP A 135 -7.52 5.76 18.74
CA ASP A 135 -7.99 5.01 19.91
C ASP A 135 -9.05 3.96 19.50
N ALA A 136 -10.05 4.38 18.71
CA ALA A 136 -11.10 3.50 18.22
C ALA A 136 -10.56 2.41 17.27
N LEU A 137 -9.66 2.77 16.33
CA LEU A 137 -9.05 1.83 15.40
C LEU A 137 -8.20 0.78 16.13
N VAL A 138 -7.34 1.22 17.05
CA VAL A 138 -6.52 0.33 17.86
C VAL A 138 -7.44 -0.60 18.65
N ALA A 139 -8.46 -0.08 19.34
CA ALA A 139 -9.43 -0.87 20.09
C ALA A 139 -10.29 -1.81 19.22
N ARG A 140 -10.34 -1.59 17.89
CA ARG A 140 -11.30 -2.19 16.95
C ARG A 140 -12.75 -1.91 17.34
N ASP A 141 -13.00 -0.74 17.89
CA ASP A 141 -14.34 -0.24 18.13
C ASP A 141 -14.87 0.37 16.83
N TRP A 142 -15.44 -0.49 15.97
CA TRP A 142 -15.91 -0.08 14.65
C TRP A 142 -17.08 0.88 14.70
N GLN A 143 -17.92 0.76 15.73
CA GLN A 143 -19.02 1.69 15.95
C GLN A 143 -18.44 3.07 16.27
N ALA A 144 -17.50 3.16 17.21
CA ALA A 144 -16.87 4.43 17.53
C ALA A 144 -16.14 5.00 16.30
N LEU A 145 -15.35 4.17 15.62
CA LEU A 145 -14.50 4.57 14.50
C LEU A 145 -15.30 5.10 13.31
N PHE A 146 -16.39 4.43 12.92
CA PHE A 146 -17.08 4.74 11.65
C PHE A 146 -18.45 5.40 11.80
N VAL A 147 -19.06 5.29 12.99
CA VAL A 147 -20.40 5.82 13.26
C VAL A 147 -20.35 6.98 14.23
N THR A 148 -19.93 6.78 15.49
CA THR A 148 -19.95 7.84 16.52
C THR A 148 -18.99 8.97 16.18
N GLN A 149 -17.76 8.65 15.73
CA GLN A 149 -16.75 9.64 15.37
C GLN A 149 -16.71 9.96 13.87
N ARG A 150 -17.77 9.62 13.12
CA ARG A 150 -17.80 9.75 11.65
C ARG A 150 -17.36 11.13 11.15
N ALA A 151 -17.75 12.20 11.85
CA ALA A 151 -17.41 13.57 11.46
C ALA A 151 -15.89 13.83 11.45
N LEU A 152 -15.13 13.21 12.37
CA LEU A 152 -13.67 13.38 12.46
C LEU A 152 -12.91 12.85 11.24
N TRP A 153 -13.53 11.98 10.43
CA TRP A 153 -12.91 11.52 9.18
C TRP A 153 -12.71 12.62 8.15
N SER A 154 -13.41 13.75 8.25
CA SER A 154 -13.15 14.94 7.45
C SER A 154 -11.78 15.58 7.74
N GLU A 155 -11.19 15.28 8.90
CA GLU A 155 -9.86 15.73 9.30
C GLU A 155 -8.80 14.64 9.07
N ALA A 156 -9.21 13.43 8.67
CA ALA A 156 -8.35 12.28 8.49
C ALA A 156 -7.91 12.12 7.03
N ARG A 157 -6.69 11.63 6.83
CA ARG A 157 -6.14 11.25 5.52
C ARG A 157 -5.63 9.82 5.60
N LEU A 158 -6.20 8.95 4.78
CA LEU A 158 -5.79 7.56 4.66
C LEU A 158 -5.09 7.35 3.30
N LEU A 159 -3.82 6.99 3.34
CA LEU A 159 -3.03 6.58 2.19
C LEU A 159 -2.97 5.06 2.11
N VAL A 160 -3.55 4.46 1.08
CA VAL A 160 -3.34 3.04 0.76
C VAL A 160 -2.04 2.91 0.00
N PHE A 161 -1.04 2.32 0.65
CA PHE A 161 0.28 2.09 0.04
C PHE A 161 0.35 0.72 -0.63
N GLY A 162 -0.35 -0.27 -0.07
CA GLY A 162 -0.29 -1.66 -0.49
C GLY A 162 -0.78 -1.87 -1.92
N HIS A 163 0.10 -2.25 -2.84
CA HIS A 163 -0.24 -2.33 -4.27
C HIS A 163 -1.24 -3.46 -4.59
N ALA A 164 -1.19 -4.60 -3.91
CA ALA A 164 -2.23 -5.63 -4.04
C ALA A 164 -3.57 -5.21 -3.43
N LEU A 165 -3.58 -4.34 -2.41
CA LEU A 165 -4.83 -3.77 -1.93
C LEU A 165 -5.41 -2.77 -2.96
N LEU A 166 -4.58 -1.94 -3.59
CA LEU A 166 -5.01 -1.07 -4.69
C LEU A 166 -5.61 -1.89 -5.84
N GLU A 167 -4.96 -2.99 -6.23
CA GLU A 167 -5.48 -3.94 -7.23
C GLU A 167 -6.86 -4.49 -6.84
N LYS A 168 -7.02 -4.99 -5.60
CA LYS A 168 -8.30 -5.50 -5.10
C LYS A 168 -9.39 -4.42 -5.08
N LEU A 169 -9.03 -3.16 -4.85
CA LEU A 169 -9.97 -2.05 -4.80
C LEU A 169 -10.44 -1.58 -6.19
N VAL A 170 -9.87 -2.07 -7.29
CA VAL A 170 -10.46 -1.90 -8.63
C VAL A 170 -11.80 -2.64 -8.74
N SER A 171 -11.99 -3.73 -8.00
CA SER A 171 -13.27 -4.43 -7.85
C SER A 171 -13.57 -4.62 -6.36
N PRO A 172 -13.97 -3.54 -5.67
CA PRO A 172 -13.93 -3.47 -4.21
C PRO A 172 -14.90 -4.47 -3.57
N ARG A 173 -14.41 -5.17 -2.53
CA ARG A 173 -15.22 -6.08 -1.70
C ARG A 173 -15.28 -5.55 -0.28
N LYS A 174 -16.44 -5.66 0.38
CA LYS A 174 -16.68 -5.19 1.76
C LYS A 174 -15.58 -5.57 2.75
N ALA A 175 -15.04 -6.79 2.63
CA ALA A 175 -14.01 -7.33 3.51
C ALA A 175 -12.57 -6.86 3.20
N ALA A 176 -12.35 -6.00 2.19
CA ALA A 176 -11.03 -5.46 1.89
C ALA A 176 -10.45 -4.76 3.13
N THR A 177 -9.26 -5.19 3.55
CA THR A 177 -8.65 -4.80 4.81
C THR A 177 -7.22 -4.33 4.57
N ALA A 178 -6.91 -3.12 5.03
CA ALA A 178 -5.54 -2.62 5.10
C ALA A 178 -4.89 -3.01 6.42
N HIS A 179 -3.56 -3.05 6.42
CA HIS A 179 -2.73 -3.12 7.61
C HIS A 179 -2.15 -1.72 7.84
N VAL A 180 -2.83 -0.94 8.67
CA VAL A 180 -2.45 0.45 8.94
C VAL A 180 -1.24 0.44 9.85
N LEU A 181 -0.15 1.08 9.40
CA LEU A 181 1.06 1.24 10.19
C LEU A 181 0.76 2.14 11.40
N LEU A 182 1.05 1.66 12.60
CA LEU A 182 0.86 2.43 13.83
C LEU A 182 1.74 3.69 13.83
N PRO A 183 1.28 4.79 14.44
CA PRO A 183 2.12 5.97 14.61
C PRO A 183 3.24 5.65 15.60
N ASP A 184 4.46 6.07 15.28
CA ASP A 184 5.53 6.15 16.27
C ASP A 184 5.29 7.40 17.10
N ALA A 185 5.13 7.28 18.43
CA ALA A 185 4.84 8.42 19.31
C ALA A 185 5.89 9.55 19.22
N ALA A 186 7.11 9.24 18.73
CA ALA A 186 8.18 10.20 18.53
C ALA A 186 8.18 10.87 17.14
N ARG A 187 7.30 10.46 16.21
CA ARG A 187 7.34 10.89 14.81
C ARG A 187 5.99 11.48 14.36
N SER A 188 6.04 12.41 13.42
CA SER A 188 4.85 13.00 12.77
C SER A 188 3.94 11.91 12.18
N ASN A 189 2.69 12.21 11.82
CA ASN A 189 1.83 11.35 10.99
C ASN A 189 1.82 11.75 9.50
N ALA A 190 2.73 12.64 9.09
CA ALA A 190 2.84 13.08 7.71
C ALA A 190 2.91 11.91 6.71
N LEU A 191 2.18 12.06 5.60
CA LEU A 191 2.04 11.05 4.55
C LEU A 191 3.04 11.26 3.40
N ASP A 192 3.98 12.20 3.52
CA ASP A 192 4.98 12.45 2.50
C ASP A 192 6.04 11.34 2.46
N ASP A 193 6.55 11.07 1.26
CA ASP A 193 7.45 9.96 0.96
C ASP A 193 8.73 9.96 1.81
N ALA A 194 9.35 11.13 2.04
CA ALA A 194 10.59 11.22 2.80
C ALA A 194 10.36 10.86 4.28
N THR A 195 9.31 11.40 4.88
CA THR A 195 8.97 11.09 6.27
C THR A 195 8.58 9.62 6.44
N LEU A 196 7.80 9.06 5.50
CA LEU A 196 7.44 7.64 5.53
C LEU A 196 8.68 6.74 5.45
N ALA A 197 9.58 6.98 4.49
CA ALA A 197 10.82 6.23 4.36
C ALA A 197 11.65 6.24 5.66
N GLN A 198 11.79 7.39 6.31
CA GLN A 198 12.55 7.51 7.56
C GLN A 198 11.95 6.71 8.72
N ARG A 199 10.63 6.51 8.76
CA ARG A 199 9.94 5.73 9.81
C ARG A 199 10.20 4.24 9.73
N LEU A 200 10.55 3.72 8.56
CA LEU A 200 10.71 2.29 8.33
C LEU A 200 12.04 1.77 8.92
N GLY A 201 12.04 1.59 10.24
CA GLY A 201 13.11 0.96 11.01
C GLY A 201 12.94 -0.56 11.09
N PRO A 202 13.99 -1.36 10.88
CA PRO A 202 13.89 -2.82 10.83
C PRO A 202 13.43 -3.43 12.17
N GLU A 203 13.96 -2.95 13.30
CA GLU A 203 13.62 -3.47 14.63
C GLU A 203 12.16 -3.23 14.99
N TRP A 204 11.64 -2.07 14.62
CA TRP A 204 10.23 -1.72 14.84
C TRP A 204 9.31 -2.51 13.92
N LEU A 205 9.62 -2.58 12.62
CA LEU A 205 8.84 -3.36 11.65
C LEU A 205 8.81 -4.85 11.98
N ALA A 206 9.89 -5.41 12.51
CA ALA A 206 9.95 -6.80 12.95
C ALA A 206 8.90 -7.13 14.05
N GLN A 207 8.43 -6.13 14.79
CA GLN A 207 7.33 -6.27 15.78
C GLN A 207 5.94 -6.28 15.13
N LYS A 208 5.85 -6.13 13.81
CA LYS A 208 4.60 -6.04 13.03
C LYS A 208 3.64 -4.97 13.59
N PRO A 209 4.04 -3.68 13.59
CA PRO A 209 3.28 -2.59 14.22
C PRO A 209 2.09 -2.16 13.34
N PHE A 210 1.16 -3.08 13.10
CA PHE A 210 0.02 -2.88 12.22
C PHE A 210 -1.30 -3.14 12.94
N VAL A 211 -2.30 -2.35 12.60
CA VAL A 211 -3.70 -2.59 12.98
C VAL A 211 -4.57 -2.78 11.74
N PRO A 212 -5.46 -3.79 11.72
CA PRO A 212 -6.31 -4.02 10.57
C PRO A 212 -7.36 -2.91 10.46
N LEU A 213 -7.65 -2.45 9.25
CA LEU A 213 -8.72 -1.50 8.94
C LEU A 213 -9.56 -2.02 7.75
N PRO A 214 -10.84 -2.36 7.95
CA PRO A 214 -11.76 -2.60 6.83
C PRO A 214 -11.96 -1.32 6.02
N VAL A 215 -11.26 -1.19 4.89
CA VAL A 215 -11.10 0.12 4.21
C VAL A 215 -12.40 0.65 3.61
N LEU A 216 -13.34 -0.23 3.24
CA LEU A 216 -14.66 0.21 2.77
C LEU A 216 -15.59 0.67 3.90
N GLY A 217 -15.17 0.53 5.16
CA GLY A 217 -15.82 1.19 6.29
C GLY A 217 -15.52 2.69 6.40
N VAL A 218 -14.43 3.15 5.77
CA VAL A 218 -14.01 4.57 5.82
C VAL A 218 -15.09 5.47 5.21
N PRO A 219 -15.61 6.46 5.95
CA PRO A 219 -16.67 7.34 5.46
C PRO A 219 -16.37 7.94 4.09
N GLY A 220 -17.32 7.85 3.17
CA GLY A 220 -17.20 8.41 1.82
C GLY A 220 -16.48 7.52 0.80
N TRP A 221 -15.92 6.36 1.20
CA TRP A 221 -15.27 5.44 0.26
C TRP A 221 -16.23 4.52 -0.48
N CYS A 222 -17.41 4.24 0.08
CA CYS A 222 -18.49 3.62 -0.69
C CYS A 222 -19.84 4.14 -0.22
N ALA A 223 -20.81 4.23 -1.15
CA ALA A 223 -22.14 4.75 -0.84
C ALA A 223 -22.87 3.95 0.25
N ALA A 224 -22.66 2.62 0.28
CA ALA A 224 -23.31 1.73 1.23
C ALA A 224 -22.96 2.03 2.70
N ASN A 225 -21.77 2.57 2.97
CA ASN A 225 -21.32 2.88 4.33
C ASN A 225 -21.91 4.19 4.90
N ALA A 226 -22.80 4.84 4.17
CA ALA A 226 -23.60 5.95 4.70
C ALA A 226 -24.67 5.47 5.70
N SER A 227 -25.12 4.21 5.58
CA SER A 227 -26.03 3.59 6.55
C SER A 227 -25.25 3.01 7.73
N ALA A 228 -25.73 3.23 8.96
CA ALA A 228 -25.14 2.64 10.16
C ALA A 228 -25.18 1.09 10.14
N GLU A 229 -26.24 0.50 9.57
CA GLU A 229 -26.42 -0.95 9.45
C GLU A 229 -25.32 -1.63 8.61
N TYR A 230 -24.60 -0.86 7.77
CA TYR A 230 -23.46 -1.37 7.03
C TYR A 230 -22.41 -1.99 7.95
N TYR A 231 -22.24 -1.42 9.15
CA TYR A 231 -21.23 -1.78 10.13
C TYR A 231 -21.63 -2.96 11.03
N ASP A 232 -22.88 -3.41 10.97
CA ASP A 232 -23.40 -4.51 11.79
C ASP A 232 -22.98 -5.91 11.27
N ASP A 233 -22.22 -5.98 10.17
CA ASP A 233 -21.75 -7.24 9.60
C ASP A 233 -20.56 -7.83 10.39
N PRO A 234 -20.79 -8.87 11.21
CA PRO A 234 -19.76 -9.40 12.10
C PRO A 234 -18.70 -10.19 11.33
N LYS A 235 -18.89 -10.49 10.04
CA LYS A 235 -17.86 -11.15 9.22
C LYS A 235 -16.78 -10.17 8.80
N VAL A 236 -17.09 -8.87 8.76
CA VAL A 236 -16.18 -7.80 8.33
C VAL A 236 -15.71 -6.98 9.53
N PHE A 237 -16.65 -6.48 10.33
CA PHE A 237 -16.39 -5.60 11.47
C PHE A 237 -16.26 -6.41 12.76
N ARG A 238 -15.18 -7.22 12.85
CA ARG A 238 -14.92 -8.11 13.98
C ARG A 238 -14.25 -7.36 15.13
N PRO A 239 -14.78 -7.40 16.37
CA PRO A 239 -14.09 -6.81 17.51
C PRO A 239 -12.75 -7.53 17.78
N ARG A 240 -11.96 -7.02 18.73
CA ARG A 240 -10.79 -7.77 19.21
C ARG A 240 -11.23 -9.15 19.74
N PRO A 241 -10.46 -10.22 19.49
CA PRO A 241 -10.66 -11.52 20.14
C PRO A 241 -10.59 -11.41 21.66
#